data_AF-A0A8T8D959-F1
#
_entry.id   AF-A0A8T8D959-F1
#
_cell.length_a   1.000
_cell.length_b   1.000
_cell.length_c   1.000
_cell.angle_alpha   90.00
_cell.angle_beta   90.00
_cell.angle_gamma   90.00
#
_symmetry.space_group_name_H-M   'P 1'
#
loop_
_entity.id
_entity.type
_entity.pdbx_description
1 polymer ?
#
loop_
_entity_poly.entity_id
_entity_poly.type
_entity_poly.pdbx_seq_one_letter_code
_entity_poly.pdbx_strand_id
1 'polypeptide(L)'
;MVPQRRVPHRSGLCRILIASALAAVLGLPIAWRAAAAGDPQTGVPSEVEQAVRSDLARWVGVLASDPHSRAHGVEDPARYSLGDGYRLYRLSRFVRQGGVATTLDQFTEAQDVYRFVVNLDGRPVGIAEVQRQGGRWAVVGVGYDGPAETAGNGGTATGGFADRLARARALLAERGLAADVRWVDHPPYLTGLAGSDGADTSFISLGNHLGLAEGHVTSLADVSARIHQAAGTDANGTDAKSPPTTPDPLATALAGVGVLGAAVGVGGYLWLRRASG
;
A
#
# COMPACT_ATOMS: atom_id res chain seq x y z
N MET A 1 -70.66 15.03 -52.02
CA MET A 1 -69.77 13.91 -51.65
C MET A 1 -68.44 14.49 -51.21
N VAL A 2 -68.06 14.31 -49.94
CA VAL A 2 -66.86 14.91 -49.33
C VAL A 2 -65.77 13.84 -49.17
N PRO A 3 -64.50 14.08 -49.55
CA PRO A 3 -63.44 13.10 -49.39
C PRO A 3 -62.80 13.20 -47.99
N GLN A 4 -62.62 12.06 -47.33
CA GLN A 4 -61.90 11.95 -46.05
C GLN A 4 -60.38 11.85 -46.28
N ARG A 5 -59.62 12.78 -45.66
CA ARG A 5 -58.16 12.72 -45.50
C ARG A 5 -57.78 11.69 -44.43
N ARG A 6 -56.86 10.77 -44.75
CA ARG A 6 -56.21 9.88 -43.79
C ARG A 6 -55.13 10.66 -43.01
N VAL A 7 -55.19 10.60 -41.69
CA VAL A 7 -54.17 11.12 -40.77
C VAL A 7 -53.15 10.01 -40.49
N PRO A 8 -51.83 10.25 -40.51
CA PRO A 8 -50.84 9.22 -40.24
C PRO A 8 -50.75 8.88 -38.74
N HIS A 9 -50.61 7.58 -38.46
CA HIS A 9 -50.51 6.98 -37.13
C HIS A 9 -49.27 7.46 -36.37
N ARG A 10 -49.49 8.30 -35.35
CA ARG A 10 -48.49 8.72 -34.34
C ARG A 10 -48.08 7.62 -33.34
N SER A 11 -48.53 6.38 -33.52
CA SER A 11 -48.35 5.30 -32.53
C SER A 11 -46.99 4.58 -32.60
N GLY A 12 -46.23 4.74 -33.69
CA GLY A 12 -44.91 4.10 -33.84
C GLY A 12 -43.78 4.78 -33.06
N LEU A 13 -43.77 6.12 -33.03
CA LEU A 13 -42.72 6.91 -32.38
C LEU A 13 -42.72 6.78 -30.86
N CYS A 14 -43.90 6.68 -30.22
CA CYS A 14 -43.98 6.46 -28.78
C CYS A 14 -43.41 5.10 -28.35
N ARG A 15 -43.56 4.05 -29.18
CA ARG A 15 -43.06 2.71 -28.82
C ARG A 15 -41.54 2.62 -28.90
N ILE A 16 -40.92 3.33 -29.85
CA ILE A 16 -39.46 3.40 -29.97
C ILE A 16 -38.88 4.18 -28.80
N LEU A 17 -39.47 5.32 -28.43
CA LEU A 17 -39.02 6.12 -27.29
C LEU A 17 -39.14 5.38 -25.95
N ILE A 18 -40.20 4.59 -25.75
CA ILE A 18 -40.36 3.78 -24.54
C ILE A 18 -39.32 2.64 -24.50
N ALA A 19 -39.02 1.99 -25.63
CA ALA A 19 -38.00 0.94 -25.69
C ALA A 19 -36.58 1.49 -25.43
N SER A 20 -36.26 2.69 -25.93
CA SER A 20 -34.97 3.36 -25.66
C SER A 20 -34.84 3.80 -24.20
N ALA A 21 -35.93 4.28 -23.59
CA ALA A 21 -35.95 4.62 -22.17
C ALA A 21 -35.78 3.37 -21.28
N LEU A 22 -36.40 2.24 -21.64
CA LEU A 22 -36.25 1.00 -20.88
C LEU A 22 -34.83 0.42 -20.96
N ALA A 23 -34.16 0.51 -22.13
CA ALA A 23 -32.77 0.09 -22.29
C ALA A 23 -31.79 0.99 -21.49
N ALA A 24 -32.07 2.29 -21.39
CA ALA A 24 -31.29 3.20 -20.54
C ALA A 24 -31.48 2.88 -19.05
N VAL A 25 -32.72 2.61 -18.60
CA VAL A 25 -33.03 2.29 -17.19
C VAL A 25 -32.54 0.90 -16.78
N LEU A 26 -32.55 -0.09 -17.68
CA LEU A 26 -32.07 -1.45 -17.40
C LEU A 26 -30.56 -1.63 -17.64
N GLY A 27 -29.90 -0.74 -18.38
CA GLY A 27 -28.44 -0.70 -18.53
C GLY A 27 -27.71 0.00 -17.38
N LEU A 28 -28.39 0.92 -16.69
CA LEU A 28 -27.84 1.69 -15.56
C LEU A 28 -27.39 0.84 -14.34
N PRO A 29 -28.07 -0.23 -13.90
CA PRO A 29 -27.60 -1.01 -12.75
C PRO A 29 -26.46 -1.99 -13.09
N ILE A 30 -26.20 -2.28 -14.37
CA ILE A 30 -25.13 -3.20 -14.80
C ILE A 30 -23.83 -2.42 -15.04
N ALA A 31 -23.91 -1.20 -15.58
CA ALA A 31 -22.75 -0.31 -15.69
C ALA A 31 -22.23 0.18 -14.31
N TRP A 32 -23.07 0.13 -13.26
CA TRP A 32 -22.68 0.53 -11.90
C TRP A 32 -21.93 -0.54 -11.11
N ARG A 33 -21.84 -1.78 -11.61
CA ARG A 33 -21.05 -2.85 -10.97
C ARG A 33 -19.62 -3.01 -11.51
N ALA A 34 -19.22 -2.18 -12.47
CA ALA A 34 -17.82 -2.04 -12.89
C ALA A 34 -17.09 -0.85 -12.22
N ALA A 35 -17.79 -0.11 -11.34
CA ALA A 35 -17.22 0.96 -10.53
C ALA A 35 -16.91 0.52 -9.09
N ALA A 36 -16.67 -0.77 -8.87
CA ALA A 36 -16.04 -1.28 -7.64
C ALA A 36 -14.52 -1.06 -7.70
N ALA A 37 -14.10 0.20 -7.83
CA ALA A 37 -12.71 0.62 -7.70
C ALA A 37 -12.71 2.07 -7.20
N GLY A 38 -12.45 2.23 -5.91
CA GLY A 38 -12.40 3.52 -5.24
C GLY A 38 -13.31 3.53 -4.03
N ASP A 39 -13.03 2.67 -3.04
CA ASP A 39 -13.36 3.02 -1.67
C ASP A 39 -12.60 4.34 -1.38
N PRO A 40 -13.29 5.48 -1.14
CA PRO A 40 -12.66 6.80 -1.05
C PRO A 40 -11.82 7.01 0.23
N GLN A 41 -11.40 5.92 0.90
CA GLN A 41 -10.76 5.94 2.21
C GLN A 41 -9.24 6.12 2.20
N THR A 42 -8.57 6.15 1.04
CA THR A 42 -7.09 6.10 1.03
C THR A 42 -6.41 7.46 1.18
N GLY A 43 -7.13 8.58 1.06
CA GLY A 43 -6.54 9.92 1.21
C GLY A 43 -5.39 10.21 0.23
N VAL A 44 -5.30 9.44 -0.86
CA VAL A 44 -4.26 9.56 -1.89
C VAL A 44 -4.68 10.61 -2.91
N PRO A 45 -3.85 11.64 -3.18
CA PRO A 45 -4.15 12.62 -4.23
C PRO A 45 -4.16 11.98 -5.62
N SER A 46 -5.09 12.40 -6.48
CA SER A 46 -5.21 11.88 -7.86
C SER A 46 -3.94 12.05 -8.69
N GLU A 47 -3.17 13.11 -8.44
CA GLU A 47 -1.86 13.37 -9.06
C GLU A 47 -0.86 12.24 -8.79
N VAL A 48 -0.90 11.67 -7.58
CA VAL A 48 -0.02 10.57 -7.17
C VAL A 48 -0.42 9.29 -7.90
N GLU A 49 -1.72 8.98 -7.97
CA GLU A 49 -2.20 7.83 -8.74
C GLU A 49 -1.85 7.94 -10.22
N GLN A 50 -2.02 9.14 -10.79
CA GLN A 50 -1.69 9.41 -12.18
C GLN A 50 -0.21 9.18 -12.46
N ALA A 51 0.69 9.60 -11.55
CA ALA A 51 2.12 9.35 -11.67
C ALA A 51 2.42 7.85 -11.78
N VAL A 52 1.81 7.01 -10.93
CA VAL A 52 2.02 5.55 -10.99
C VAL A 52 1.48 4.94 -12.27
N ARG A 53 0.27 5.34 -12.69
CA ARG A 53 -0.33 4.84 -13.93
C ARG A 53 0.49 5.24 -15.15
N SER A 54 1.05 6.45 -15.16
CA SER A 54 1.88 6.93 -16.27
C SER A 54 3.19 6.16 -16.42
N ASP A 55 3.63 5.48 -15.37
CA ASP A 55 4.90 4.74 -15.33
C ASP A 55 4.71 3.22 -15.46
N LEU A 56 3.51 2.77 -15.85
CA LEU A 56 3.09 1.37 -15.98
C LEU A 56 4.14 0.49 -16.65
N ALA A 57 4.58 0.88 -17.85
CA ALA A 57 5.52 0.08 -18.63
C ALA A 57 6.84 -0.19 -17.87
N ARG A 58 7.32 0.79 -17.09
CA ARG A 58 8.58 0.66 -16.35
C ARG A 58 8.45 -0.35 -15.22
N TRP A 59 7.39 -0.29 -14.43
CA TRP A 59 7.24 -1.20 -13.30
C TRP A 59 6.80 -2.61 -13.70
N VAL A 60 6.07 -2.76 -14.80
CA VAL A 60 5.88 -4.06 -15.45
C VAL A 60 7.21 -4.67 -15.84
N GLY A 61 8.10 -3.91 -16.48
CA GLY A 61 9.46 -4.38 -16.81
C GLY A 61 10.25 -4.85 -15.59
N VAL A 62 10.21 -4.11 -14.48
CA VAL A 62 10.87 -4.50 -13.23
C VAL A 62 10.31 -5.83 -12.71
N LEU A 63 8.99 -5.94 -12.53
CA LEU A 63 8.36 -7.14 -11.96
C LEU A 63 8.42 -8.36 -12.87
N ALA A 64 8.41 -8.17 -14.19
CA ALA A 64 8.57 -9.25 -15.16
C ALA A 64 10.01 -9.76 -15.23
N SER A 65 10.99 -8.90 -14.98
CA SER A 65 12.42 -9.27 -14.99
C SER A 65 12.88 -9.99 -13.72
N ASP A 66 12.20 -9.79 -12.59
CA ASP A 66 12.58 -10.39 -11.30
C ASP A 66 12.16 -11.88 -11.24
N PRO A 67 13.10 -12.83 -11.13
CA PRO A 67 12.77 -14.26 -11.08
C PRO A 67 12.04 -14.70 -9.81
N HIS A 68 12.06 -13.88 -8.75
CA HIS A 68 11.32 -14.14 -7.52
C HIS A 68 9.89 -13.61 -7.58
N SER A 69 9.61 -12.72 -8.53
CA SER A 69 8.29 -12.15 -8.73
C SER A 69 7.32 -13.19 -9.32
N ARG A 70 6.09 -13.20 -8.82
CA ARG A 70 4.99 -13.95 -9.45
C ARG A 70 4.63 -13.43 -10.84
N ALA A 71 5.06 -12.23 -11.16
CA ALA A 71 4.91 -11.59 -12.46
C ALA A 71 6.06 -11.95 -13.43
N HIS A 72 7.04 -12.77 -13.02
CA HIS A 72 8.19 -13.12 -13.85
C HIS A 72 7.77 -13.63 -15.24
N GLY A 73 8.33 -13.03 -16.29
CA GLY A 73 8.03 -13.36 -17.68
C GLY A 73 6.68 -12.84 -18.22
N VAL A 74 5.92 -12.07 -17.43
CA VAL A 74 4.64 -11.48 -17.86
C VAL A 74 4.84 -10.01 -18.18
N GLU A 75 5.10 -9.70 -19.45
CA GLU A 75 5.38 -8.32 -19.89
C GLU A 75 4.15 -7.54 -20.35
N ASP A 76 2.99 -8.19 -20.50
CA ASP A 76 1.75 -7.55 -20.98
C ASP A 76 1.20 -6.56 -19.94
N PRO A 77 1.27 -5.23 -20.19
CA PRO A 77 0.83 -4.24 -19.22
C PRO A 77 -0.68 -4.26 -18.96
N ALA A 78 -1.49 -4.80 -19.89
CA ALA A 78 -2.95 -4.83 -19.75
C ALA A 78 -3.42 -5.77 -18.62
N ARG A 79 -2.57 -6.70 -18.19
CA ARG A 79 -2.85 -7.61 -17.08
C ARG A 79 -2.55 -7.03 -15.70
N TYR A 80 -1.89 -5.87 -15.66
CA TYR A 80 -1.51 -5.21 -14.44
C TYR A 80 -2.51 -4.14 -14.04
N SER A 81 -2.75 -4.01 -12.74
CA SER A 81 -3.59 -2.96 -12.18
C SER A 81 -3.02 -2.44 -10.85
N LEU A 82 -3.44 -1.24 -10.48
CA LEU A 82 -3.15 -0.70 -9.15
C LEU A 82 -4.25 -1.13 -8.18
N GLY A 83 -3.83 -1.69 -7.06
CA GLY A 83 -4.66 -1.92 -5.89
C GLY A 83 -4.67 -0.73 -4.96
N ASP A 84 -4.86 -1.01 -3.68
CA ASP A 84 -4.93 0.03 -2.64
C ASP A 84 -3.62 0.84 -2.55
N GLY A 85 -3.78 2.15 -2.46
CA GLY A 85 -2.71 3.12 -2.20
C GLY A 85 -2.74 3.61 -0.76
N TYR A 86 -1.57 3.85 -0.18
CA TYR A 86 -1.43 4.32 1.19
C TYR A 86 -0.40 5.43 1.27
N ARG A 87 -0.70 6.47 2.06
CA ARG A 87 0.33 7.40 2.51
C ARG A 87 1.18 6.73 3.59
N LEU A 88 2.49 6.85 3.49
CA LEU A 88 3.39 6.39 4.55
C LEU A 88 3.50 7.42 5.66
N TYR A 89 3.62 6.89 6.86
CA TYR A 89 3.87 7.63 8.08
C TYR A 89 5.17 7.12 8.71
N ARG A 90 5.91 8.03 9.32
CA ARG A 90 7.06 7.71 10.17
C ARG A 90 6.69 7.92 11.63
N LEU A 91 7.52 7.45 12.55
CA LEU A 91 7.39 7.82 13.97
C LEU A 91 7.49 9.33 14.13
N SER A 92 6.59 9.89 14.93
CA SER A 92 6.59 11.31 15.24
C SER A 92 7.84 11.71 16.01
N ARG A 93 8.13 13.01 16.05
CA ARG A 93 9.14 13.59 16.93
C ARG A 93 8.80 13.33 18.41
N PHE A 94 7.52 13.34 18.79
CA PHE A 94 7.09 13.08 20.17
C PHE A 94 7.51 11.68 20.62
N VAL A 95 7.20 10.64 19.83
CA VAL A 95 7.66 9.28 20.13
C VAL A 95 9.18 9.26 20.12
N ARG A 96 9.86 9.75 19.08
CA ARG A 96 11.34 9.73 19.00
C ARG A 96 12.07 10.42 20.17
N GLN A 97 11.40 11.31 20.90
CA GLN A 97 11.96 12.02 22.06
C GLN A 97 11.65 11.37 23.42
N GLY A 98 11.11 10.14 23.45
CA GLY A 98 10.77 9.44 24.68
C GLY A 98 9.28 9.48 25.04
N GLY A 99 8.43 10.08 24.20
CA GLY A 99 7.00 10.16 24.44
C GLY A 99 6.30 8.81 24.32
N VAL A 100 5.26 8.61 25.13
CA VAL A 100 4.35 7.46 25.07
C VAL A 100 3.06 7.92 24.39
N ALA A 101 2.83 7.46 23.16
CA ALA A 101 1.70 7.93 22.37
C ALA A 101 0.38 7.26 22.77
N THR A 102 -0.69 8.04 22.90
CA THR A 102 -2.06 7.53 23.07
C THR A 102 -2.95 7.86 21.86
N THR A 103 -2.49 8.73 20.96
CA THR A 103 -3.19 9.11 19.73
C THR A 103 -2.33 8.90 18.49
N LEU A 104 -2.95 8.78 17.31
CA LEU A 104 -2.22 8.62 16.05
C LEU A 104 -1.30 9.82 15.74
N ASP A 105 -1.70 11.05 16.08
CA ASP A 105 -0.89 12.26 15.85
C ASP A 105 0.31 12.34 16.78
N GLN A 106 0.17 11.86 18.01
CA GLN A 106 1.32 11.68 18.88
C GLN A 106 2.24 10.56 18.38
N PHE A 107 1.69 9.52 17.75
CA PHE A 107 2.47 8.37 17.30
C PHE A 107 3.21 8.60 15.98
N THR A 108 2.59 9.31 15.04
CA THR A 108 3.00 9.36 13.64
C THR A 108 3.15 10.76 13.07
N GLU A 109 4.04 10.89 12.09
CA GLU A 109 4.16 12.03 11.21
C GLU A 109 3.98 11.58 9.76
N ALA A 110 3.15 12.30 9.01
CA ALA A 110 2.92 11.98 7.61
C ALA A 110 4.15 12.25 6.75
N GLN A 111 4.42 11.39 5.77
CA GLN A 111 5.48 11.56 4.79
C GLN A 111 4.91 11.90 3.42
N ASP A 112 5.72 12.53 2.57
CA ASP A 112 5.40 12.72 1.14
C ASP A 112 5.85 11.50 0.33
N VAL A 113 5.46 10.33 0.83
CA VAL A 113 5.74 9.02 0.24
C VAL A 113 4.44 8.23 0.23
N TYR A 114 4.14 7.63 -0.90
CA TYR A 114 2.97 6.77 -1.08
C TYR A 114 3.41 5.41 -1.58
N ARG A 115 2.69 4.37 -1.17
CA ARG A 115 2.89 3.01 -1.67
C ARG A 115 1.60 2.42 -2.18
N PHE A 116 1.68 1.73 -3.31
CA PHE A 116 0.54 1.09 -3.96
C PHE A 116 0.80 -0.39 -4.09
N VAL A 117 -0.22 -1.18 -3.78
CA VAL A 117 -0.24 -2.59 -4.16
C VAL A 117 -0.32 -2.67 -5.67
N VAL A 118 0.56 -3.46 -6.26
CA VAL A 118 0.56 -3.79 -7.68
C VAL A 118 -0.04 -5.18 -7.85
N ASN A 119 -1.05 -5.28 -8.71
CA ASN A 119 -1.74 -6.52 -8.99
C ASN A 119 -1.44 -7.03 -10.41
N LEU A 120 -1.38 -8.34 -10.57
CA LEU A 120 -1.43 -9.06 -11.85
C LEU A 120 -2.68 -9.93 -11.85
N ASP A 121 -3.58 -9.73 -12.81
CA ASP A 121 -4.88 -10.41 -12.91
C ASP A 121 -5.66 -10.42 -11.58
N GLY A 122 -5.62 -9.29 -10.86
CA GLY A 122 -6.30 -9.10 -9.57
C GLY A 122 -5.60 -9.71 -8.35
N ARG A 123 -4.40 -10.25 -8.50
CA ARG A 123 -3.60 -10.79 -7.37
C ARG A 123 -2.39 -9.90 -7.07
N PRO A 124 -2.06 -9.63 -5.79
CA PRO A 124 -0.86 -8.87 -5.45
C PRO A 124 0.41 -9.56 -5.92
N VAL A 125 1.29 -8.78 -6.55
CA VAL A 125 2.60 -9.23 -7.05
C VAL A 125 3.76 -8.31 -6.68
N GLY A 126 3.47 -7.05 -6.32
CA GLY A 126 4.50 -6.10 -5.93
C GLY A 126 3.95 -4.88 -5.19
N ILE A 127 4.87 -4.01 -4.79
CA ILE A 127 4.58 -2.72 -4.19
C ILE A 127 5.34 -1.64 -5.00
N ALA A 128 4.63 -0.62 -5.45
CA ALA A 128 5.20 0.56 -6.08
C ALA A 128 5.28 1.72 -5.08
N GLU A 129 6.44 2.37 -4.98
CA GLU A 129 6.66 3.52 -4.12
C GLU A 129 6.75 4.81 -4.94
N VAL A 130 6.07 5.86 -4.47
CA VAL A 130 5.95 7.16 -5.12
C VAL A 130 6.43 8.24 -4.18
N GLN A 131 7.28 9.13 -4.68
CA GLN A 131 7.79 10.28 -3.94
C GLN A 131 7.86 11.52 -4.83
N ARG A 132 8.03 12.68 -4.22
CA ARG A 132 8.34 13.91 -4.96
C ARG A 132 9.79 13.90 -5.43
N GLN A 133 10.00 14.03 -6.74
CA GLN A 133 11.29 14.30 -7.36
C GLN A 133 11.20 15.58 -8.20
N GLY A 134 12.05 16.57 -7.91
CA GLY A 134 12.09 17.82 -8.69
C GLY A 134 10.74 18.56 -8.77
N GLY A 135 9.93 18.46 -7.71
CA GLY A 135 8.60 19.08 -7.65
C GLY A 135 7.46 18.28 -8.29
N ARG A 136 7.73 17.11 -8.86
CA ARG A 136 6.73 16.22 -9.47
C ARG A 136 6.66 14.88 -8.73
N TRP A 137 5.50 14.25 -8.72
CA TRP A 137 5.36 12.88 -8.25
C TRP A 137 5.95 11.90 -9.27
N ALA A 138 6.77 10.97 -8.81
CA ALA A 138 7.36 9.93 -9.63
C ALA A 138 7.45 8.64 -8.85
N VAL A 139 7.29 7.51 -9.52
CA VAL A 139 7.57 6.20 -8.92
C VAL A 139 9.08 6.12 -8.73
N VAL A 140 9.54 5.89 -7.51
CA VAL A 140 10.98 5.85 -7.19
C VAL A 140 11.52 4.43 -7.05
N GLY A 141 10.65 3.47 -6.79
CA GLY A 141 11.01 2.07 -6.67
C GLY A 141 9.79 1.17 -6.85
N VAL A 142 10.00 0.00 -7.42
CA VAL A 142 9.03 -1.09 -7.46
C VAL A 142 9.73 -2.35 -6.99
N GLY A 143 9.10 -3.04 -6.06
CA GLY A 143 9.64 -4.27 -5.48
C GLY A 143 8.62 -5.39 -5.50
N TYR A 144 9.13 -6.62 -5.52
CA TYR A 144 8.35 -7.83 -5.30
C TYR A 144 7.70 -7.82 -3.89
N ASP A 145 6.46 -8.30 -3.81
CA ASP A 145 5.64 -8.33 -2.58
C ASP A 145 6.16 -9.32 -1.51
N GLY A 146 7.17 -10.14 -1.85
CA GLY A 146 7.70 -11.18 -0.99
C GLY A 146 7.02 -12.54 -1.20
N PRO A 147 7.68 -13.64 -0.78
CA PRO A 147 7.12 -14.98 -0.92
C PRO A 147 5.80 -15.06 -0.17
N ALA A 148 4.78 -15.67 -0.79
CA ALA A 148 3.68 -16.20 0.00
C ALA A 148 4.17 -17.46 0.67
N GLU A 149 4.20 -17.47 2.00
CA GLU A 149 4.53 -18.68 2.73
C GLU A 149 3.35 -19.64 2.62
N THR A 150 3.56 -20.75 1.91
CA THR A 150 2.64 -21.88 1.94
C THR A 150 2.64 -22.46 3.34
N ALA A 151 1.47 -22.47 3.97
CA ALA A 151 1.19 -23.15 5.24
C ALA A 151 1.82 -24.55 5.27
N GLY A 152 2.93 -24.71 5.99
CA GLY A 152 3.40 -26.02 6.41
C GLY A 152 2.47 -26.55 7.51
N ASN A 153 1.99 -27.78 7.35
CA ASN A 153 1.31 -28.63 8.33
C ASN A 153 0.73 -27.92 9.57
N GLY A 154 -0.40 -27.22 9.39
CA GLY A 154 -1.24 -26.72 10.50
C GLY A 154 -1.15 -25.23 10.81
N GLY A 155 -0.31 -24.46 10.12
CA GLY A 155 -0.30 -22.99 10.21
C GLY A 155 -1.21 -22.32 9.17
N THR A 156 -1.72 -21.12 9.46
CA THR A 156 -2.35 -20.25 8.45
C THR A 156 -1.28 -19.69 7.51
N ALA A 157 -1.47 -19.82 6.20
CA ALA A 157 -0.55 -19.29 5.19
C ALA A 157 -0.39 -17.77 5.36
N THR A 158 0.83 -17.33 5.67
CA THR A 158 1.24 -15.93 5.74
C THR A 158 1.57 -15.49 4.31
N GLY A 159 0.55 -14.99 3.59
CA GLY A 159 0.71 -14.44 2.24
C GLY A 159 1.73 -13.29 2.16
N GLY A 160 1.96 -12.75 0.96
CA GLY A 160 2.92 -11.67 0.71
C GLY A 160 2.61 -10.39 1.50
N PHE A 161 3.46 -9.37 1.42
CA PHE A 161 3.29 -8.14 2.19
C PHE A 161 1.90 -7.49 1.99
N ALA A 162 1.39 -7.45 0.76
CA ALA A 162 0.06 -6.95 0.45
C ALA A 162 -1.05 -7.78 1.13
N ASP A 163 -0.89 -9.10 1.23
CA ASP A 163 -1.84 -9.96 1.95
C ASP A 163 -1.83 -9.65 3.46
N ARG A 164 -0.64 -9.38 4.04
CA ARG A 164 -0.50 -8.94 5.44
C ARG A 164 -1.19 -7.61 5.69
N LEU A 165 -0.97 -6.67 4.78
CA LEU A 165 -1.56 -5.35 4.81
C LEU A 165 -3.09 -5.43 4.75
N ALA A 166 -3.63 -6.23 3.84
CA ALA A 166 -5.07 -6.47 3.71
C ALA A 166 -5.67 -7.09 4.98
N ARG A 167 -5.01 -8.11 5.57
CA ARG A 167 -5.44 -8.73 6.84
C ARG A 167 -5.45 -7.73 7.99
N ALA A 168 -4.39 -6.93 8.14
CA ALA A 168 -4.32 -5.92 9.17
C ALA A 168 -5.39 -4.82 8.98
N ARG A 169 -5.65 -4.38 7.75
CA ARG A 169 -6.75 -3.45 7.46
C ARG A 169 -8.12 -4.04 7.85
N ALA A 170 -8.37 -5.31 7.51
CA ALA A 170 -9.61 -5.99 7.90
C ALA A 170 -9.75 -6.08 9.43
N LEU A 171 -8.68 -6.42 10.16
CA LEU A 171 -8.68 -6.49 11.62
C LEU A 171 -8.91 -5.13 12.31
N LEU A 172 -8.48 -4.02 11.69
CA LEU A 172 -8.81 -2.67 12.15
C LEU A 172 -10.28 -2.35 11.89
N ALA A 173 -10.81 -2.70 10.72
CA ALA A 173 -12.22 -2.50 10.38
C ALA A 173 -13.17 -3.30 11.28
N GLU A 174 -12.84 -4.56 11.58
CA GLU A 174 -13.59 -5.41 12.53
C GLU A 174 -13.64 -4.81 13.95
N ARG A 175 -12.64 -4.00 14.31
CA ARG A 175 -12.57 -3.27 15.58
C ARG A 175 -13.23 -1.89 15.53
N GLY A 176 -13.78 -1.48 14.40
CA GLY A 176 -14.32 -0.13 14.20
C GLY A 176 -13.26 0.96 14.01
N LEU A 177 -11.98 0.60 13.91
CA LEU A 177 -10.84 1.53 13.86
C LEU A 177 -10.40 1.89 12.43
N ALA A 178 -11.33 1.87 11.48
CA ALA A 178 -11.06 2.14 10.06
C ALA A 178 -11.35 3.59 9.65
N ALA A 179 -11.65 4.49 10.59
CA ALA A 179 -11.93 5.90 10.29
C ALA A 179 -10.66 6.68 9.93
N ASP A 180 -9.54 6.41 10.61
CA ASP A 180 -8.20 6.89 10.26
C ASP A 180 -7.22 5.71 10.32
N VAL A 181 -6.60 5.37 9.19
CA VAL A 181 -5.66 4.25 9.06
C VAL A 181 -4.35 4.77 8.49
N ARG A 182 -3.25 4.49 9.20
CA ARG A 182 -1.90 4.97 8.88
C ARG A 182 -0.94 3.81 8.74
N TRP A 183 -0.35 3.65 7.56
CA TRP A 183 0.77 2.72 7.36
C TRP A 183 2.04 3.36 7.89
N VAL A 184 2.55 2.81 8.98
CA VAL A 184 3.80 3.20 9.61
C VAL A 184 4.93 2.30 9.09
N ASP A 185 5.94 2.93 8.50
CA ASP A 185 7.15 2.25 8.04
C ASP A 185 8.39 2.99 8.59
N HIS A 186 9.06 2.35 9.55
CA HIS A 186 10.23 2.88 10.24
C HIS A 186 11.25 1.77 10.55
N PRO A 187 11.90 1.20 9.52
CA PRO A 187 12.90 0.16 9.71
C PRO A 187 14.14 0.70 10.44
N PRO A 188 14.85 -0.12 11.22
CA PRO A 188 14.57 -1.54 11.49
C PRO A 188 13.52 -1.76 12.60
N TYR A 189 13.00 -0.69 13.19
CA TYR A 189 12.26 -0.74 14.44
C TYR A 189 10.79 -1.11 14.29
N LEU A 190 10.10 -0.70 13.22
CA LEU A 190 8.66 -0.90 13.15
C LEU A 190 8.15 -0.89 11.71
N THR A 191 7.30 -1.84 11.38
CA THR A 191 6.45 -1.82 10.19
C THR A 191 5.05 -2.29 10.57
N GLY A 192 4.02 -1.49 10.32
CA GLY A 192 2.65 -1.87 10.66
C GLY A 192 1.55 -0.91 10.23
N LEU A 193 0.31 -1.24 10.59
CA LEU A 193 -0.85 -0.37 10.42
C LEU A 193 -1.34 0.12 11.79
N ALA A 194 -1.49 1.43 11.93
CA ALA A 194 -2.15 2.05 13.07
C ALA A 194 -3.54 2.52 12.66
N GLY A 195 -4.57 2.22 13.46
CA GLY A 195 -5.95 2.61 13.21
C GLY A 195 -6.56 3.36 14.38
N SER A 196 -7.57 4.19 14.11
CA SER A 196 -8.36 4.91 15.10
C SER A 196 -9.79 5.15 14.64
N ASP A 197 -10.70 5.30 15.60
CA ASP A 197 -12.06 5.83 15.43
C ASP A 197 -12.22 7.27 16.02
N GLY A 198 -11.11 7.86 16.48
CA GLY A 198 -11.06 9.16 17.16
C GLY A 198 -11.02 9.08 18.69
N ALA A 199 -11.52 8.00 19.30
CA ALA A 199 -11.46 7.77 20.74
C ALA A 199 -10.44 6.69 21.10
N ASP A 200 -10.50 5.57 20.37
CA ASP A 200 -9.63 4.43 20.54
C ASP A 200 -8.56 4.37 19.45
N THR A 201 -7.45 3.71 19.77
CA THR A 201 -6.35 3.48 18.84
C THR A 201 -5.80 2.08 18.97
N SER A 202 -5.27 1.53 17.89
CA SER A 202 -4.56 0.25 17.90
C SER A 202 -3.49 0.20 16.83
N PHE A 203 -2.49 -0.63 17.06
CA PHE A 203 -1.45 -0.94 16.10
C PHE A 203 -1.45 -2.43 15.79
N ILE A 204 -1.27 -2.76 14.52
CA ILE A 204 -1.13 -4.13 14.02
C ILE A 204 0.22 -4.27 13.33
N SER A 205 1.06 -5.17 13.83
CA SER A 205 2.38 -5.41 13.25
C SER A 205 2.29 -6.10 11.89
N LEU A 206 3.04 -5.62 10.90
CA LEU A 206 3.18 -6.24 9.58
C LEU A 206 4.47 -7.04 9.42
N GLY A 207 5.30 -7.06 10.46
CA GLY A 207 6.54 -7.83 10.51
C GLY A 207 6.92 -8.19 11.95
N ASN A 208 8.00 -8.93 12.10
CA ASN A 208 8.48 -9.37 13.41
C ASN A 208 9.50 -8.37 13.96
N HIS A 209 9.02 -7.25 14.49
CA HIS A 209 9.84 -6.19 15.07
C HIS A 209 9.46 -5.95 16.53
N LEU A 210 10.43 -5.54 17.38
CA LEU A 210 10.19 -5.20 18.80
C LEU A 210 9.50 -6.30 19.63
N GLY A 211 9.72 -7.57 19.26
CA GLY A 211 9.04 -8.71 19.87
C GLY A 211 7.52 -8.73 19.65
N LEU A 212 7.03 -8.01 18.64
CA LEU A 212 5.66 -8.09 18.14
C LEU A 212 5.66 -9.09 16.98
N ALA A 213 4.90 -10.18 17.13
CA ALA A 213 4.68 -11.10 16.02
C ALA A 213 3.87 -10.42 14.90
N GLU A 214 4.02 -10.88 13.66
CA GLU A 214 3.14 -10.50 12.58
C GLU A 214 1.67 -10.66 12.97
N GLY A 215 0.85 -9.65 12.65
CA GLY A 215 -0.58 -9.60 12.97
C GLY A 215 -0.88 -9.33 14.44
N HIS A 216 0.13 -9.17 15.30
CA HIS A 216 -0.08 -8.85 16.71
C HIS A 216 -0.73 -7.47 16.85
N VAL A 217 -1.83 -7.44 17.60
CA VAL A 217 -2.60 -6.22 17.89
C VAL A 217 -2.21 -5.71 19.27
N THR A 218 -1.85 -4.43 19.38
CA THR A 218 -1.40 -3.82 20.63
C THR A 218 -1.72 -2.31 20.67
N SER A 219 -1.53 -1.68 21.83
CA SER A 219 -1.77 -0.24 22.02
C SER A 219 -0.59 0.59 21.49
N LEU A 220 -0.84 1.85 21.12
CA LEU A 220 0.22 2.79 20.73
C LEU A 220 1.22 3.06 21.86
N ALA A 221 0.73 3.01 23.11
CA ALA A 221 1.55 3.20 24.30
C ALA A 221 2.56 2.05 24.47
N ASP A 222 2.11 0.80 24.29
CA ASP A 222 2.98 -0.38 24.37
C ASP A 222 4.04 -0.38 23.25
N VAL A 223 3.64 -0.02 22.02
CA VAL A 223 4.58 0.09 20.90
C VAL A 223 5.62 1.18 21.20
N SER A 224 5.19 2.34 21.71
CA SER A 224 6.09 3.43 22.10
C SER A 224 7.08 2.97 23.17
N ALA A 225 6.61 2.29 24.22
CA ALA A 225 7.45 1.76 25.28
C ALA A 225 8.49 0.76 24.75
N ARG A 226 8.10 -0.13 23.83
CA ARG A 226 9.01 -1.11 23.20
C ARG A 226 10.05 -0.44 22.31
N ILE A 227 9.69 0.61 21.56
CA ILE A 227 10.64 1.42 20.79
C ILE A 227 11.71 2.00 21.73
N HIS A 228 11.29 2.57 22.86
CA HIS A 228 12.20 3.15 23.85
C HIS A 228 13.07 2.13 24.55
N GLN A 229 12.52 0.96 24.85
CA GLN A 229 13.29 -0.14 25.40
C GLN A 229 14.36 -0.60 24.40
N ALA A 230 14.02 -0.75 23.12
CA ALA A 230 14.97 -1.12 22.08
C ALA A 230 16.07 -0.05 21.93
N ALA A 231 15.71 1.23 21.87
CA ALA A 231 16.66 2.34 21.75
C ALA A 231 17.54 2.54 23.00
N GLY A 232 17.00 2.28 24.19
CA GLY A 232 17.71 2.40 25.46
C GLY A 232 18.67 1.24 25.74
N THR A 233 18.39 0.05 25.19
CA THR A 233 19.30 -1.11 25.26
C THR A 233 20.60 -0.85 24.51
N ASP A 234 20.57 0.03 23.50
CA ASP A 234 21.76 0.48 22.76
C ASP A 234 22.57 1.56 23.51
N ALA A 235 21.96 2.28 24.46
CA ALA A 235 22.55 3.43 25.15
C ALA A 235 23.19 3.10 26.52
N ASN A 236 22.71 2.08 27.22
CA ASN A 236 23.28 1.59 28.49
C ASN A 236 23.77 0.15 28.31
N GLY A 237 24.95 0.02 27.73
CA GLY A 237 25.57 -1.27 27.47
C GLY A 237 25.73 -2.11 28.74
N THR A 238 25.08 -3.27 28.74
CA THR A 238 25.60 -4.50 29.33
C THR A 238 25.05 -5.68 28.51
N ASP A 239 25.98 -6.48 27.98
CA ASP A 239 25.82 -7.74 27.27
C ASP A 239 25.41 -7.72 25.79
N ALA A 240 26.28 -7.13 24.96
CA ALA A 240 26.42 -7.56 23.57
C ALA A 240 27.89 -7.91 23.28
N LYS A 241 28.17 -9.20 23.04
CA LYS A 241 29.39 -9.62 22.34
C LYS A 241 29.47 -8.84 21.02
N SER A 242 30.39 -7.90 20.92
CA SER A 242 30.64 -7.12 19.71
C SER A 242 31.05 -8.03 18.54
N PRO A 243 30.71 -7.62 17.31
CA PRO A 243 31.74 -7.47 16.28
C PRO A 243 31.69 -6.04 15.68
N PRO A 244 32.70 -5.65 14.87
CA PRO A 244 33.42 -4.39 15.07
C PRO A 244 32.73 -3.14 14.50
N THR A 245 33.09 -2.05 15.16
CA THR A 245 33.03 -0.63 14.78
C THR A 245 32.70 -0.36 13.31
N THR A 246 31.45 0.08 13.08
CA THR A 246 31.05 0.87 11.90
C THR A 246 30.60 2.25 12.42
N PRO A 247 30.92 3.37 11.76
CA PRO A 247 30.81 4.68 12.39
C PRO A 247 29.36 5.18 12.54
N ASP A 248 29.13 5.83 13.67
CA ASP A 248 28.01 6.71 14.07
C ASP A 248 26.64 6.56 13.33
N PRO A 249 25.63 5.91 13.93
CA PRO A 249 24.33 5.66 13.30
C PRO A 249 23.44 6.91 13.14
N LEU A 250 23.78 8.03 13.79
CA LEU A 250 23.01 9.27 13.67
C LEU A 250 23.31 10.04 12.37
N ALA A 251 24.50 9.89 11.79
CA ALA A 251 24.82 10.40 10.46
C ALA A 251 24.25 9.50 9.34
N THR A 252 24.06 8.21 9.63
CA THR A 252 23.52 7.22 8.69
C THR A 252 21.98 7.24 8.65
N ALA A 253 21.31 7.73 9.70
CA ALA A 253 19.84 7.87 9.73
C ALA A 253 19.29 8.92 8.73
N LEU A 254 20.12 9.88 8.29
CA LEU A 254 19.78 10.78 7.17
C LEU A 254 19.97 10.13 5.78
N ALA A 255 20.67 8.99 5.71
CA ALA A 255 20.78 8.14 4.53
C ALA A 255 19.86 6.90 4.57
N GLY A 256 19.20 6.65 5.72
CA GLY A 256 18.48 5.42 6.06
C GLY A 256 17.07 5.27 5.46
N VAL A 257 16.62 6.22 4.64
CA VAL A 257 15.44 6.03 3.76
C VAL A 257 15.72 4.99 2.67
N GLY A 258 16.99 4.57 2.51
CA GLY A 258 17.42 3.66 1.46
C GLY A 258 17.46 2.16 1.77
N VAL A 259 17.13 1.64 2.96
CA VAL A 259 17.45 0.21 3.25
C VAL A 259 16.43 -0.81 2.72
N LEU A 260 15.15 -0.47 2.62
CA LEU A 260 14.20 -1.26 1.80
C LEU A 260 14.44 -1.03 0.29
N GLY A 261 15.01 0.13 -0.07
CA GLY A 261 15.51 0.42 -1.42
C GLY A 261 16.87 -0.22 -1.75
N ALA A 262 17.65 -0.69 -0.77
CA ALA A 262 18.98 -1.26 -0.99
C ALA A 262 18.94 -2.78 -1.10
N ALA A 263 18.04 -3.46 -0.39
CA ALA A 263 17.81 -4.89 -0.61
C ALA A 263 17.16 -5.16 -1.98
N VAL A 264 16.33 -4.22 -2.49
CA VAL A 264 15.73 -4.29 -3.84
C VAL A 264 16.63 -3.63 -4.90
N GLY A 265 17.41 -2.60 -4.53
CA GLY A 265 18.24 -1.83 -5.47
C GLY A 265 19.63 -2.42 -5.76
N VAL A 266 20.22 -3.21 -4.86
CA VAL A 266 21.52 -3.86 -5.14
C VAL A 266 21.37 -4.99 -6.18
N GLY A 267 20.20 -5.63 -6.26
CA GLY A 267 19.87 -6.56 -7.34
C GLY A 267 19.69 -5.88 -8.71
N GLY A 268 19.04 -4.71 -8.74
CA GLY A 268 18.79 -3.96 -9.99
C GLY A 268 20.02 -3.21 -10.53
N TYR A 269 20.87 -2.65 -9.65
CA TYR A 269 22.00 -1.84 -10.09
C TYR A 269 23.16 -2.68 -10.68
N LEU A 270 23.34 -3.92 -10.23
CA LEU A 270 24.32 -4.84 -10.81
C LEU A 270 23.89 -5.36 -12.21
N TRP A 271 22.59 -5.31 -12.53
CA TRP A 271 22.09 -5.74 -13.84
C TRP A 271 22.25 -4.68 -14.93
N LEU A 272 22.14 -3.39 -14.58
CA LEU A 272 22.31 -2.25 -15.50
C LEU A 272 23.71 -2.18 -16.14
N ARG A 273 24.75 -2.72 -15.50
CA ARG A 273 26.12 -2.75 -16.04
C ARG A 273 26.39 -3.90 -17.00
N ARG A 274 25.50 -4.91 -17.11
CA ARG A 274 25.68 -6.06 -18.01
C ARG A 274 24.89 -5.93 -19.32
N ALA A 275 23.89 -5.06 -19.37
CA ALA A 275 23.13 -4.76 -20.58
C ALA A 275 23.68 -3.58 -21.41
N SER A 276 24.72 -2.89 -20.91
CA SER A 276 25.34 -1.72 -21.54
C SER A 276 26.83 -1.91 -21.89
N GLY A 277 27.30 -3.16 -21.92
CA GLY A 277 28.63 -3.54 -22.40
C GLY A 277 28.53 -4.56 -23.53
#